data_AF-A0A2G9XLM2-F1
#
_entry.id   AF-A0A2G9XLM2-F1
#
_cell.length_a   1.000
_cell.length_b   1.000
_cell.length_c   1.000
_cell.angle_alpha   90.00
_cell.angle_beta   90.00
_cell.angle_gamma   90.00
#
_symmetry.space_group_name_H-M   'P 1'
#
loop_
_entity.id
_entity.type
_entity.pdbx_description
1 polymer ?
#
loop_
_entity_poly.entity_id
_entity_poly.type
_entity_poly.pdbx_seq_one_letter_code
_entity_poly.pdbx_strand_id
1 'polypeptide(L)' 'TLEPHRLTFYLNDLAAIFHNYYNKHKVVSSDEALTIARLFLVKSIRTVLRNALRLLGVSAPEKM' A
#
# COMPACT_ATOMS: atom_id res chain seq x y z
N THR A 1 -6.32 5.63 -22.88
CA THR A 1 -6.10 7.09 -22.78
C THR A 1 -4.70 7.35 -22.25
N LEU A 2 -4.12 8.52 -22.50
CA LEU A 2 -2.81 8.92 -21.98
C LEU A 2 -3.00 9.91 -20.82
N GLU A 3 -3.41 9.39 -19.67
CA GLU A 3 -3.82 10.19 -18.51
C GLU A 3 -3.04 9.79 -17.24
N PRO A 4 -1.78 10.24 -17.07
CA PRO A 4 -0.93 9.84 -15.94
C PRO A 4 -1.51 10.19 -14.56
N HIS A 5 -2.32 11.26 -14.49
CA HIS A 5 -2.97 11.72 -13.26
C HIS A 5 -3.92 10.66 -12.66
N ARG A 6 -4.44 9.73 -13.46
CA ARG A 6 -5.29 8.65 -12.95
C ARG A 6 -4.53 7.72 -12.02
N LEU A 7 -3.25 7.49 -12.31
CA LEU A 7 -2.39 6.68 -11.45
C LEU A 7 -2.11 7.40 -10.13
N THR A 8 -1.87 8.72 -10.16
CA THR A 8 -1.66 9.49 -8.93
C THR A 8 -2.90 9.55 -8.04
N PHE A 9 -4.09 9.72 -8.62
CA PHE A 9 -5.34 9.68 -7.85
C PHE A 9 -5.58 8.30 -7.24
N TYR A 10 -5.38 7.23 -8.02
CA TYR A 10 -5.45 5.86 -7.51
C TYR A 10 -4.50 5.63 -6.33
N LEU A 11 -3.25 6.10 -6.42
CA LEU A 11 -2.30 5.94 -5.32
C LEU A 11 -2.69 6.71 -4.08
N ASN A 12 -3.25 7.91 -4.24
CA ASN A 12 -3.75 8.71 -3.12
C ASN A 12 -4.92 8.01 -2.41
N ASP A 13 -5.87 7.49 -3.19
CA ASP A 13 -7.02 6.76 -2.64
C ASP A 13 -6.57 5.46 -1.95
N LEU A 14 -5.66 4.70 -2.58
CA LEU A 14 -5.09 3.49 -2.00
C LEU A 14 -4.36 3.78 -0.68
N ALA A 15 -3.58 4.86 -0.63
CA ALA A 15 -2.88 5.28 0.57
C ALA A 15 -3.86 5.67 1.69
N ALA A 16 -4.95 6.39 1.37
CA ALA A 16 -5.98 6.76 2.34
C ALA A 16 -6.71 5.53 2.92
N ILE A 17 -7.07 4.57 2.07
CA ILE A 17 -7.70 3.31 2.49
C ILE A 17 -6.73 2.51 3.37
N PHE A 18 -5.47 2.40 2.96
CA PHE A 18 -4.45 1.68 3.72
C PHE A 18 -4.17 2.33 5.07
N HIS A 19 -4.09 3.66 5.14
CA HIS A 19 -3.90 4.38 6.39
C HIS A 19 -5.04 4.11 7.39
N ASN A 20 -6.28 4.18 6.93
CA ASN A 20 -7.45 3.86 7.75
C ASN A 20 -7.43 2.39 8.22
N TYR A 21 -7.09 1.46 7.32
CA TYR A 21 -6.93 0.05 7.64
C TYR A 21 -5.86 -0.18 8.72
N TYR A 22 -4.68 0.42 8.59
CA TYR A 22 -3.57 0.25 9.52
C TYR A 22 -3.90 0.79 10.91
N ASN A 23 -4.62 1.91 11.00
CA ASN A 23 -5.08 2.47 12.28
C ASN A 23 -6.11 1.58 12.97
N LYS A 24 -6.99 0.93 12.20
CA LYS A 24 -8.07 0.08 12.75
C LYS A 24 -7.64 -1.33 13.08
N HIS A 25 -6.64 -1.87 12.37
CA HIS A 25 -6.27 -3.27 12.45
C HIS A 25 -4.81 -3.45 12.85
N LYS A 26 -4.59 -4.03 14.04
CA LYS A 26 -3.26 -4.47 14.45
C LYS A 26 -2.79 -5.58 13.52
N VAL A 27 -1.74 -5.32 12.74
CA VAL A 27 -1.19 -6.29 11.78
C VAL A 27 -0.57 -7.48 12.49
N VAL A 28 0.18 -7.23 13.57
CA VAL A 28 0.78 -8.28 14.41
C VAL A 28 -0.01 -8.41 15.71
N SER A 29 -0.69 -9.54 15.88
CA SER A 29 -1.48 -9.86 17.07
C SER A 29 -1.12 -11.25 17.61
N SER A 30 -1.82 -11.69 18.65
CA SER A 30 -1.72 -13.05 19.18
C SER A 30 -2.38 -14.10 18.27
N ASP A 31 -3.12 -13.68 17.25
CA ASP A 31 -3.70 -14.57 16.24
C ASP A 31 -2.72 -14.67 15.06
N GLU A 32 -2.02 -15.80 14.99
CA GLU A 32 -0.98 -16.05 13.99
C GLU A 32 -1.54 -16.12 12.57
N ALA A 33 -2.65 -16.84 12.36
CA ALA A 33 -3.27 -16.98 11.04
C ALA A 33 -3.72 -15.62 10.50
N LEU A 34 -4.34 -14.81 11.36
CA LEU A 34 -4.75 -13.46 11.00
C LEU A 34 -3.52 -12.56 10.75
N THR A 35 -2.48 -12.66 11.56
CA THR A 35 -1.23 -11.91 11.37
C THR A 35 -0.61 -12.22 10.00
N ILE A 36 -0.50 -13.50 9.63
CA ILE A 36 0.04 -13.92 8.33
C ILE A 36 -0.80 -13.34 7.18
N ALA A 37 -2.13 -13.44 7.27
CA ALA A 37 -3.02 -12.90 6.26
C ALA A 37 -2.86 -11.38 6.09
N ARG A 38 -2.76 -10.64 7.20
CA ARG A 38 -2.56 -9.17 7.17
C ARG A 38 -1.19 -8.78 6.64
N LEU A 39 -0.12 -9.50 7.01
CA LEU A 39 1.21 -9.28 6.45
C LEU A 39 1.25 -9.50 4.95
N PHE A 40 0.55 -10.52 4.44
CA PHE A 40 0.43 -10.75 3.00
C PHE A 40 -0.30 -9.60 2.29
N LEU A 41 -1.38 -9.08 2.88
CA LEU A 41 -2.07 -7.90 2.37
C LEU A 41 -1.16 -6.67 2.32
N VAL A 42 -0.48 -6.35 3.42
CA VAL A 42 0.46 -5.21 3.51
C VAL A 42 1.57 -5.33 2.47
N LYS A 43 2.14 -6.53 2.29
CA LYS A 43 3.18 -6.81 1.28
C LYS A 43 2.67 -6.59 -0.15
N SER A 44 1.41 -6.97 -0.41
CA SER A 44 0.77 -6.76 -1.72
C SER A 44 0.57 -5.27 -2.00
N ILE A 45 0.05 -4.51 -1.03
CA ILE A 45 -0.10 -3.05 -1.14
C ILE A 45 1.26 -2.37 -1.39
N ARG A 46 2.30 -2.76 -0.64
CA ARG A 46 3.67 -2.27 -0.85
C ARG A 46 4.16 -2.51 -2.27
N THR A 47 3.83 -3.66 -2.86
CA THR A 47 4.23 -4.00 -4.23
C THR A 47 3.52 -3.12 -5.26
N VAL A 48 2.21 -2.88 -5.08
CA VAL A 48 1.43 -1.97 -5.92
C VAL A 48 1.99 -0.55 -5.85
N LEU A 49 2.22 -0.01 -4.65
CA LEU A 49 2.78 1.32 -4.45
C LEU A 49 4.15 1.46 -5.12
N ARG A 50 5.05 0.48 -4.93
CA ARG A 50 6.39 0.49 -5.54
C ARG A 50 6.32 0.49 -7.06
N ASN A 51 5.46 -0.35 -7.64
CA ASN A 51 5.30 -0.44 -9.10
C ASN A 51 4.77 0.87 -9.67
N ALA A 52 3.74 1.46 -9.04
CA ALA A 52 3.12 2.68 -9.51
C ALA A 52 4.04 3.91 -9.35
N LEU A 53 4.75 4.05 -8.22
CA LEU A 53 5.75 5.10 -8.03
C LEU A 53 6.89 4.98 -9.05
N ARG A 54 7.33 3.74 -9.36
CA ARG A 54 8.32 3.50 -10.41
C ARG A 54 7.81 3.93 -11.79
N LEU A 55 6.54 3.67 -12.12
CA LEU A 55 5.93 4.14 -13.37
C LEU A 55 5.85 5.67 -13.45
N LEU A 56 5.72 6.34 -12.30
CA LEU A 56 5.73 7.81 -12.20
C LEU A 56 7.15 8.41 -12.18
N GLY A 57 8.20 7.59 -12.18
CA GLY A 57 9.59 8.06 -12.08
C GLY A 57 9.97 8.60 -10.69
N VAL A 58 9.23 8.22 -9.65
CA VAL A 58 9.46 8.68 -8.27
C VAL A 58 10.07 7.55 -7.43
N SER A 59 10.99 7.90 -6.53
CA SER A 59 11.59 6.93 -5.60
C SER A 59 10.55 6.38 -4.61
N ALA A 60 10.58 5.09 -4.33
CA ALA A 60 9.80 4.44 -3.29
C ALA A 60 10.71 4.07 -2.10
N PRO A 61 10.92 4.97 -1.12
CA PRO A 61 11.86 4.73 -0.02
C PRO A 61 11.36 3.60 0.90
N GLU A 62 12.29 2.80 1.43
CA GLU A 62 11.96 1.72 2.37
C GLU A 62 11.71 2.23 3.80
N LYS A 63 12.22 3.43 4.08
CA LYS A 63 12.03 4.16 5.33
C LYS A 63 11.91 5.64 4.98
N MET A 64 10.86 6.29 5.51
CA MET A 64 10.70 7.74 5.47
C MET A 64 11.26 8.37 6.74
#